data_AF-A0A929K912-F1
#
_entry.id   AF-A0A929K912-F1
#
_cell.length_a   1.000
_cell.length_b   1.000
_cell.length_c   1.000
_cell.angle_alpha   90.00
_cell.angle_beta   90.00
_cell.angle_gamma   90.00
#
_symmetry.space_group_name_H-M   'P 1'
#
loop_
_entity.id
_entity.type
_entity.pdbx_description
1 polymer ?
#
loop_
_entity_poly.entity_id
_entity_poly.type
_entity_poly.pdbx_seq_one_letter_code
_entity_poly.pdbx_strand_id
1 'polypeptide(L)' 'RARPLLKQNMAIELYKVHEISFSRAAEISGLDIENFKEALVEKGVRIQVADVPVEEIDEEVEKILEAI' A
#
# COMPACT_ATOMS: atom_id res chain seq x y z
N ARG A 1 -22.39 16.04 -3.98
CA ARG A 1 -22.36 14.55 -3.85
C ARG A 1 -20.95 14.08 -4.17
N ALA A 2 -20.28 13.38 -3.26
CA ALA A 2 -19.00 12.73 -3.57
C ALA A 2 -19.23 11.70 -4.68
N ARG A 3 -18.26 11.52 -5.59
CA ARG A 3 -18.24 10.46 -6.61
C ARG A 3 -17.30 9.36 -6.10
N PRO A 4 -17.77 8.33 -5.38
CA PRO A 4 -16.89 7.38 -4.68
C PRO A 4 -15.97 6.64 -5.65
N LEU A 5 -16.52 6.18 -6.78
CA LEU A 5 -15.75 5.54 -7.85
C LEU A 5 -14.64 6.43 -8.43
N LEU A 6 -14.86 7.74 -8.50
CA LEU A 6 -13.82 8.67 -8.98
C LEU A 6 -12.65 8.74 -7.98
N LYS A 7 -12.94 8.78 -6.68
CA LYS A 7 -11.92 8.78 -5.64
C LYS A 7 -11.13 7.46 -5.61
N GLN A 8 -11.83 6.34 -5.74
CA GLN A 8 -11.20 5.02 -5.80
C GLN A 8 -10.26 4.90 -7.00
N ASN A 9 -10.72 5.24 -8.21
CA ASN A 9 -9.89 5.19 -9.41
C ASN A 9 -8.67 6.14 -9.29
N MET A 10 -8.87 7.35 -8.78
CA MET A 10 -7.79 8.31 -8.55
C MET A 10 -6.75 7.76 -7.55
N ALA A 11 -7.20 7.16 -6.44
CA ALA A 11 -6.31 6.57 -5.44
C ALA A 11 -5.47 5.42 -6.03
N ILE A 12 -6.08 4.57 -6.85
CA ILE A 12 -5.38 3.47 -7.52
C ILE A 12 -4.31 3.99 -8.47
N GLU A 13 -4.61 5.00 -9.29
CA GLU A 13 -3.63 5.57 -10.22
C GLU A 13 -2.47 6.24 -9.46
N LEU A 14 -2.75 7.02 -8.42
CA LEU A 14 -1.70 7.66 -7.60
C LEU A 14 -0.81 6.63 -6.88
N TYR A 15 -1.38 5.53 -6.39
CA TYR A 15 -0.61 4.43 -5.81
C TYR A 15 0.30 3.76 -6.85
N LYS A 16 -0.25 3.48 -8.03
CA LYS A 16 0.46 2.80 -9.12
C LYS A 16 1.69 3.56 -9.60
N VAL A 17 1.66 4.90 -9.56
CA VAL A 17 2.80 5.75 -9.94
C VAL A 17 3.70 6.16 -8.76
N HIS A 18 3.52 5.56 -7.58
CA HIS A 18 4.30 5.84 -6.37
C HIS A 18 4.21 7.26 -5.81
N GLU A 19 3.18 8.01 -6.18
CA GLU A 19 2.95 9.37 -5.65
C GLU A 19 2.43 9.34 -4.21
N ILE A 20 1.78 8.23 -3.81
CA ILE A 20 1.25 8.05 -2.45
C ILE A 20 1.50 6.62 -1.95
N SER A 21 1.55 6.49 -0.62
CA SER A 21 1.64 5.18 0.04
C SER A 21 0.35 4.36 -0.14
N PHE A 22 0.47 3.05 0.04
CA PHE A 22 -0.66 2.12 0.08
C PHE A 22 -1.73 2.56 1.09
N SER A 23 -1.32 2.91 2.31
CA SER A 23 -2.22 3.34 3.39
C SER A 23 -2.98 4.62 3.02
N ARG A 24 -2.29 5.58 2.39
CA ARG A 24 -2.92 6.83 1.94
C ARG A 24 -3.92 6.59 0.80
N ALA A 25 -3.62 5.67 -0.10
CA ALA A 25 -4.51 5.30 -1.19
C ALA A 25 -5.80 4.64 -0.69
N ALA A 26 -5.69 3.72 0.28
CA ALA A 26 -6.85 3.11 0.94
C ALA A 26 -7.77 4.18 1.57
N GLU A 27 -7.19 5.12 2.34
CA GLU A 27 -7.93 6.23 2.96
C GLU A 27 -8.67 7.10 1.92
N ILE A 28 -8.00 7.52 0.84
CA ILE A 28 -8.59 8.35 -0.22
C ILE A 28 -9.72 7.62 -0.94
N SER A 29 -9.54 6.31 -1.17
CA SER A 29 -10.54 5.46 -1.82
C SER A 29 -11.78 5.24 -0.94
N GLY A 30 -11.66 5.44 0.37
CA GLY A 30 -12.72 5.17 1.35
C GLY A 30 -12.89 3.68 1.66
N LEU A 31 -11.86 2.88 1.37
CA LEU A 31 -11.80 1.44 1.64
C LEU A 31 -10.83 1.19 2.81
N ASP A 32 -11.06 0.09 3.53
CA ASP A 32 -10.02 -0.45 4.40
C ASP A 32 -8.90 -1.13 3.59
N ILE A 33 -7.87 -1.59 4.29
CA ILE A 33 -6.66 -2.16 3.69
C ILE A 33 -6.98 -3.40 2.84
N GLU A 34 -7.80 -4.33 3.33
CA GLU A 34 -8.07 -5.59 2.61
C GLU A 34 -8.94 -5.33 1.38
N ASN A 35 -9.99 -4.53 1.52
CA ASN A 35 -10.83 -4.14 0.40
C ASN A 35 -10.06 -3.32 -0.66
N PHE A 36 -9.07 -2.52 -0.24
CA PHE A 36 -8.21 -1.83 -1.19
C PHE A 36 -7.28 -2.79 -1.95
N LYS A 37 -6.76 -3.85 -1.31
CA LYS A 37 -5.99 -4.91 -2.01
C LYS A 37 -6.83 -5.59 -3.08
N GLU A 38 -8.08 -5.96 -2.74
CA GLU A 38 -9.01 -6.57 -3.69
C GLU A 38 -9.26 -5.66 -4.90
N ALA A 39 -9.50 -4.36 -4.65
CA ALA A 39 -9.68 -3.37 -5.72
C ALA A 39 -8.44 -3.24 -6.64
N LEU A 40 -7.23 -3.35 -6.10
CA LEU A 40 -6.01 -3.36 -6.91
C LEU A 40 -5.92 -4.62 -7.79
N VAL A 41 -6.21 -5.79 -7.22
CA VAL A 41 -6.22 -7.08 -7.95
C VAL A 41 -7.25 -7.08 -9.08
N GLU A 42 -8.48 -6.62 -8.82
CA GLU A 42 -9.53 -6.48 -9.84
C GLU A 42 -9.10 -5.56 -10.99
N LYS A 43 -8.26 -4.57 -10.72
CA LYS A 43 -7.71 -3.63 -11.71
C LYS A 43 -6.39 -4.11 -12.34
N GLY A 44 -5.91 -5.30 -11.98
CA GLY A 44 -4.64 -5.84 -12.47
C GLY A 44 -3.42 -5.06 -11.98
N VAL A 45 -3.55 -4.30 -10.90
CA VAL A 45 -2.44 -3.55 -10.28
C VAL A 45 -1.79 -4.46 -9.25
N ARG A 46 -0.50 -4.75 -9.43
CA ARG A 46 0.28 -5.51 -8.45
C ARG A 46 0.50 -4.66 -7.21
N ILE A 47 0.28 -5.27 -6.04
CA ILE A 47 0.71 -4.69 -4.77
C ILE A 47 2.23 -4.71 -4.78
N GLN A 48 2.84 -3.53 -4.72
CA GLN A 48 4.28 -3.43 -4.61
C GLN A 48 4.67 -3.66 -3.16
N VAL A 49 5.52 -4.67 -2.97
CA VAL A 49 6.28 -4.87 -1.75
C VAL A 49 7.58 -4.10 -1.96
N ALA A 50 8.01 -3.34 -0.96
CA ALA A 50 9.30 -2.67 -1.04
C ALA A 50 10.39 -3.73 -1.23
N ASP A 51 11.28 -3.51 -2.21
CA ASP A 51 12.50 -4.30 -2.37
C ASP A 51 13.48 -3.90 -1.25
N VAL A 52 13.19 -4.33 -0.03
CA VAL A 52 14.11 -4.20 1.11
C VAL A 52 15.12 -5.34 1.00
N PRO A 53 16.44 -5.06 0.97
CA PRO A 53 17.45 -6.10 1.03
C PRO A 53 17.25 -6.98 2.26
N VAL A 54 17.47 -8.28 2.11
CA VAL A 54 17.31 -9.23 3.23
C VAL A 54 18.24 -8.86 4.38
N GLU A 55 19.42 -8.33 4.06
CA GLU A 55 20.41 -7.87 5.03
C GLU A 55 19.88 -6.72 5.90
N GLU A 56 19.13 -5.77 5.32
CA GLU A 56 18.52 -4.67 6.07
C GLU A 56 17.39 -5.18 6.99
N ILE A 57 16.65 -6.20 6.54
CA ILE A 57 15.65 -6.87 7.38
C ILE A 57 16.32 -7.59 8.56
N ASP A 58 17.40 -8.32 8.30
CA ASP A 58 18.13 -9.08 9.32
C ASP A 58 18.73 -8.14 10.38
N GLU A 59 19.34 -7.01 9.97
CA GLU A 59 19.88 -5.99 10.88
C GLU A 59 18.80 -5.37 11.80
N GLU A 60 17.63 -5.06 11.25
CA GLU A 60 16.52 -4.52 12.04
C GLU A 60 15.93 -5.56 13.01
N VAL A 61 15.91 -6.83 12.61
CA VAL A 61 15.49 -7.94 13.48
C VAL A 61 16.47 -8.15 14.64
N GLU A 62 17.78 -8.13 14.37
CA GLU A 62 18.82 -8.24 15.41
C GLU A 62 18.67 -7.15 16.47
N LYS A 63 18.47 -5.88 16.06
CA LYS A 63 18.26 -4.76 16.99
C LYS A 63 17.05 -4.96 17.91
N ILE A 64 15.97 -5.55 17.41
CA ILE A 64 14.78 -5.86 18.22
C ILE A 64 15.09 -6.96 19.24
N LEU A 65 15.82 -8.00 18.83
CA LEU A 65 16.16 -9.12 19.71
C LEU A 65 17.15 -8.72 20.82
N GLU A 66 18.08 -7.81 20.55
CA GLU A 66 19.01 -7.28 21.56
C GLU A 66 18.34 -6.34 22.57
N ALA A 67 17.17 -5.78 22.25
CA ALA A 67 16.44 -4.84 23.09
C ALA A 67 15.50 -5.52 24.12
N ILE A 68 15.45 -6.85 24.16
CA ILE A 68 14.58 -7.67 25.05
C ILE A 68 15.46 -8.47 26.03
#